data_AF-A0A931WES9-F1
#
_entry.id   AF-A0A931WES9-F1
#
_cell.length_a   1.000
_cell.length_b   1.000
_cell.length_c   1.000
_cell.angle_alpha   90.00
_cell.angle_beta   90.00
_cell.angle_gamma   90.00
#
_symmetry.space_group_name_H-M   'P 1'
#
loop_
_entity.id
_entity.type
_entity.pdbx_description
1 polymer ?
#
loop_
_entity_poly.entity_id
_entity_poly.type
_entity_poly.pdbx_seq_one_letter_code
_entity_poly.pdbx_strand_id
1 'polypeptide(L)'
;MSEYSLYDFTESMGQVDLSGLKLVSVIKAWGYSPEGYGSWEGGFVLHFGDGRYAYLSGWCDTTGWGCQDGVDIRFADSIEELALPTEYGNSWTDSKGLIAWDLYPADLNLWIEKGSPDPYSL
;
A
#
# COMPACT_ATOMS: atom_id res chain seq x y z
N MET A 1 -15.39 -3.05 -4.65
CA MET A 1 -14.85 -1.73 -4.27
C MET A 1 -13.45 -2.00 -3.75
N SER A 2 -12.45 -1.26 -4.20
CA SER A 2 -11.10 -1.37 -3.64
C SER A 2 -11.12 -0.91 -2.19
N GLU A 3 -10.60 -1.73 -1.27
CA GLU A 3 -10.61 -1.47 0.18
C GLU A 3 -9.25 -0.90 0.64
N TYR A 4 -8.58 -0.11 -0.21
CA TYR A 4 -7.47 0.76 0.21
C TYR A 4 -7.91 2.22 0.13
N SER A 5 -7.41 3.04 1.04
CA SER A 5 -7.67 4.47 1.06
C SER A 5 -6.38 5.28 1.07
N LEU A 6 -6.51 6.59 0.83
CA LEU A 6 -5.40 7.52 1.00
C LEU A 6 -4.91 7.52 2.46
N TYR A 7 -5.80 7.30 3.43
CA TYR A 7 -5.46 7.24 4.85
C TYR A 7 -4.48 6.08 5.12
N ASP A 8 -4.84 4.87 4.71
CA ASP A 8 -4.01 3.67 4.93
C ASP A 8 -2.65 3.80 4.22
N PHE A 9 -2.65 4.43 3.04
CA PHE A 9 -1.43 4.75 2.32
C PHE A 9 -0.54 5.71 3.10
N THR A 10 -1.09 6.81 3.62
CA THR A 10 -0.32 7.79 4.38
C THR A 10 0.22 7.23 5.70
N GLU A 11 -0.57 6.42 6.41
CA GLU A 11 -0.11 5.76 7.64
C GLU A 11 1.02 4.77 7.34
N SER A 12 0.86 3.93 6.32
CA SER A 12 1.89 2.97 5.92
C SER A 12 3.21 3.66 5.55
N MET A 13 3.12 4.76 4.79
CA MET A 13 4.28 5.57 4.41
C MET A 13 4.95 6.25 5.60
N GLY A 14 4.20 6.64 6.64
CA GLY A 14 4.73 7.30 7.83
C GLY A 14 5.56 6.38 8.73
N GLN A 15 5.41 5.06 8.61
CA GLN A 15 6.12 4.08 9.44
C GLN A 15 7.43 3.57 8.82
N VAL A 16 7.73 3.95 7.57
CA VAL A 16 8.94 3.52 6.86
C VAL A 16 9.88 4.69 6.58
N ASP A 17 11.18 4.47 6.74
CA ASP A 17 12.18 5.46 6.36
C ASP A 17 12.45 5.41 4.86
N LEU A 18 11.89 6.38 4.14
CA LEU A 18 12.12 6.60 2.70
C LEU A 18 12.97 7.85 2.44
N SER A 19 13.69 8.34 3.45
CA SER A 19 14.50 9.54 3.32
C SER A 19 15.53 9.39 2.20
N GLY A 20 15.63 10.42 1.36
CA GLY A 20 16.52 10.41 0.20
C GLY A 20 15.99 9.68 -1.03
N LEU A 21 14.81 9.06 -0.96
CA LEU A 21 14.13 8.48 -2.13
C LEU A 21 13.05 9.41 -2.64
N LYS A 22 12.97 9.56 -3.97
CA LYS A 22 11.90 10.31 -4.64
C LYS A 22 10.84 9.33 -5.13
N LEU A 23 9.70 9.25 -4.44
CA LEU A 23 8.55 8.52 -4.94
C LEU A 23 8.00 9.21 -6.21
N VAL A 24 7.82 8.45 -7.29
CA VAL A 24 7.34 8.95 -8.59
C VAL A 24 5.88 8.57 -8.80
N SER A 25 5.51 7.33 -8.50
CA SER A 25 4.15 6.84 -8.70
C SER A 25 3.85 5.61 -7.85
N VAL A 26 2.55 5.38 -7.62
CA VAL A 26 2.02 4.09 -7.19
C VAL A 26 1.57 3.33 -8.44
N ILE A 27 2.19 2.18 -8.68
CA ILE A 27 1.94 1.32 -9.84
C ILE A 27 0.70 0.48 -9.65
N LYS A 28 0.51 -0.03 -8.42
CA LYS A 28 -0.68 -0.78 -8.03
C LYS A 28 -0.89 -0.73 -6.54
N ALA A 29 -2.14 -0.80 -6.11
CA ALA A 29 -2.53 -0.81 -4.70
C ALA A 29 -3.62 -1.84 -4.46
N TRP A 30 -3.64 -2.44 -3.28
CA TRP A 30 -4.70 -3.32 -2.82
C TRP A 30 -4.96 -3.07 -1.34
N GLY A 31 -6.16 -3.39 -0.90
CA GLY A 31 -6.54 -3.32 0.50
C GLY A 31 -7.72 -4.24 0.75
N TYR A 32 -7.80 -4.73 1.98
CA TYR A 32 -8.85 -5.61 2.48
C TYR A 32 -9.21 -5.24 3.92
N SER A 33 -10.50 -5.26 4.23
CA SER A 33 -11.04 -4.82 5.50
C SER A 33 -12.32 -5.61 5.84
N PRO A 34 -12.19 -6.83 6.40
CA PRO A 34 -13.31 -7.76 6.57
C PRO A 34 -14.42 -7.22 7.48
N GLU A 35 -14.04 -6.40 8.46
CA GLU A 35 -14.94 -5.83 9.46
C GLU A 35 -15.20 -4.34 9.22
N GLY A 36 -14.77 -3.81 8.07
CA GLY A 36 -14.63 -2.37 7.87
C GLY A 36 -13.59 -1.80 8.84
N TYR A 37 -13.88 -0.66 9.48
CA TYR A 37 -12.94 0.07 10.34
C TYR A 37 -12.32 -0.72 11.52
N GLY A 38 -12.70 -1.98 11.75
CA GLY A 38 -12.15 -2.87 12.77
C GLY A 38 -10.78 -3.46 12.44
N SER A 39 -10.50 -3.73 11.16
CA SER A 39 -9.23 -4.29 10.72
C SER A 39 -8.97 -3.96 9.25
N TRP A 40 -7.69 -3.81 8.90
CA TRP A 40 -7.25 -3.56 7.54
C TRP A 40 -5.94 -4.32 7.26
N GLU A 41 -5.79 -4.81 6.04
CA GLU A 41 -4.52 -5.24 5.48
C GLU A 41 -4.42 -4.73 4.04
N GLY A 42 -3.22 -4.37 3.60
CA GLY A 42 -3.05 -3.81 2.26
C GLY A 42 -1.62 -3.76 1.78
N GLY A 43 -1.48 -3.33 0.53
CA GLY A 43 -0.16 -3.13 -0.04
C GLY A 43 -0.13 -2.26 -1.28
N PHE A 44 1.02 -1.65 -1.49
CA PHE A 44 1.30 -0.67 -2.53
C PHE A 44 2.60 -1.05 -3.24
N VAL A 45 2.58 -1.04 -4.56
CA VAL A 45 3.82 -1.10 -5.35
C VAL A 45 4.19 0.29 -5.80
N LEU A 46 5.35 0.71 -5.35
CA LEU A 46 5.91 2.04 -5.50
C LEU A 46 6.99 2.03 -6.57
N HIS A 47 7.09 3.11 -7.33
CA HIS A 47 8.18 3.34 -8.28
C HIS A 47 8.92 4.63 -7.90
N PHE A 48 10.24 4.55 -7.80
CA PHE A 48 11.11 5.63 -7.36
C PHE A 48 11.91 6.24 -8.51
N GLY A 49 12.36 7.49 -8.32
CA GLY A 49 13.07 8.26 -9.34
C GLY A 49 14.47 7.75 -9.69
N ASP A 50 15.01 6.81 -8.90
CA ASP A 50 16.24 6.09 -9.19
C ASP A 50 16.02 4.82 -10.02
N GLY A 51 14.77 4.52 -10.40
CA GLY A 51 14.38 3.36 -11.20
C GLY A 51 14.03 2.11 -10.39
N ARG A 52 14.19 2.14 -9.05
CA ARG A 52 13.82 1.00 -8.19
C ARG A 52 12.32 0.95 -7.91
N TYR A 53 11.88 -0.23 -7.54
CA TYR A 53 10.52 -0.49 -7.07
C TYR A 53 10.54 -0.87 -5.59
N ALA A 54 9.43 -0.62 -4.90
CA ALA A 54 9.20 -1.21 -3.59
C ALA A 54 7.80 -1.81 -3.48
N TYR A 55 7.69 -2.86 -2.69
CA TYR A 55 6.43 -3.34 -2.16
C TYR A 55 6.34 -2.91 -0.70
N LEU A 56 5.37 -2.06 -0.40
CA LEU A 56 5.01 -1.62 0.94
C LEU A 56 3.72 -2.36 1.32
N SER A 57 3.70 -3.09 2.42
CA SER A 57 2.50 -3.70 2.96
C SER A 57 2.24 -3.24 4.38
N GLY A 58 0.98 -3.05 4.74
CA GLY A 58 0.57 -2.64 6.06
C GLY A 58 -0.62 -3.46 6.56
N TRP A 59 -0.80 -3.50 7.86
CA TRP A 59 -1.98 -4.08 8.50
C TRP A 59 -2.29 -3.36 9.80
N CYS A 60 -3.56 -3.36 10.19
CA CYS A 60 -4.01 -2.95 11.51
C CYS A 60 -5.16 -3.85 12.00
N ASP A 61 -5.18 -4.12 13.31
CA ASP A 61 -6.23 -4.86 14.00
C ASP A 61 -6.62 -4.08 15.27
N THR A 62 -7.87 -3.61 15.28
CA THR A 62 -8.47 -2.89 16.41
C THR A 62 -9.49 -3.73 17.17
N THR A 63 -9.68 -5.00 16.79
CA THR A 63 -10.68 -5.91 17.39
C THR A 63 -10.25 -6.49 18.74
N GLY A 64 -8.97 -6.29 19.14
CA GLY A 64 -8.38 -6.71 20.42
C GLY A 64 -8.13 -5.58 21.44
N TRP A 65 -7.47 -5.91 22.55
CA TRP A 65 -7.01 -4.92 23.53
C TRP A 65 -5.71 -4.26 23.05
N GLY A 66 -5.79 -2.96 22.75
CA GLY A 66 -4.70 -2.19 22.16
C GLY A 66 -4.74 -2.29 20.64
N CYS A 67 -4.66 -1.14 19.96
CA CYS A 67 -4.48 -1.10 18.51
C CYS A 67 -3.14 -1.78 18.18
N GLN A 68 -3.15 -2.76 17.29
CA GLN A 68 -1.95 -3.40 16.78
C GLN A 68 -1.85 -3.10 15.30
N ASP A 69 -0.68 -2.62 14.88
CA ASP A 69 -0.39 -2.30 13.50
C ASP A 69 1.03 -2.71 13.14
N GLY A 70 1.29 -2.81 11.84
CA GLY A 70 2.63 -3.09 11.34
C GLY A 70 2.77 -2.82 9.86
N VAL A 71 3.99 -2.46 9.48
CA VAL A 71 4.36 -2.14 8.10
C VAL A 71 5.66 -2.85 7.73
N ASP A 72 5.69 -3.43 6.53
CA ASP A 72 6.88 -4.05 5.92
C ASP A 72 7.15 -3.41 4.56
N ILE A 73 8.43 -3.24 4.22
CA ILE A 73 8.84 -2.71 2.92
C ILE A 73 9.99 -3.51 2.33
N ARG A 74 9.87 -3.84 1.04
CA ARG A 74 10.89 -4.57 0.27
C ARG A 74 11.20 -3.84 -1.01
N PHE A 75 12.48 -3.70 -1.32
CA PHE A 75 12.96 -3.04 -2.54
C PHE A 75 13.42 -4.07 -3.57
N ALA A 76 13.28 -3.73 -4.84
CA ALA A 76 13.79 -4.52 -5.95
C ALA A 76 14.10 -3.64 -7.17
N ASP A 77 14.88 -4.18 -8.10
CA ASP A 77 15.20 -3.51 -9.37
C ASP A 77 14.12 -3.76 -10.44
N SER A 78 13.23 -4.73 -10.20
CA SER A 78 12.08 -5.06 -11.04
C SER A 78 10.84 -5.40 -10.21
N ILE A 79 9.65 -5.31 -10.80
CA ILE A 79 8.39 -5.66 -10.10
C ILE A 79 8.33 -7.17 -9.85
N GLU A 80 8.88 -7.96 -10.75
CA GLU A 80 8.91 -9.42 -10.70
C GLU A 80 9.71 -9.93 -9.49
N GLU A 81 10.79 -9.24 -9.13
CA GLU A 81 11.63 -9.54 -7.98
C GLU A 81 10.98 -9.25 -6.63
N LEU A 82 9.94 -8.40 -6.58
CA LEU A 82 9.24 -8.09 -5.33
C LEU A 82 8.51 -9.31 -4.73
N ALA A 83 8.39 -10.41 -5.49
CA ALA A 83 7.73 -11.64 -5.07
C ALA A 83 6.36 -11.34 -4.41
N LEU A 84 5.60 -10.46 -5.07
CA LEU A 84 4.33 -9.96 -4.57
C LEU A 84 3.42 -11.13 -4.22
N PRO A 85 2.65 -11.03 -3.12
CA PRO A 85 1.92 -12.18 -2.60
C PRO A 85 0.96 -12.71 -3.66
N THR A 86 1.29 -13.89 -4.19
CA THR A 86 0.56 -14.57 -5.28
C THR A 86 -0.63 -15.36 -4.77
N GLU A 87 -0.71 -15.55 -3.45
CA GLU A 87 -1.90 -16.07 -2.76
C GLU A 87 -3.14 -15.16 -2.94
N TYR A 88 -2.93 -13.94 -3.45
CA TYR A 88 -3.97 -13.02 -3.91
C TYR A 88 -4.15 -12.94 -5.44
N GLY A 89 -3.39 -13.75 -6.20
CA GLY A 89 -3.62 -14.07 -7.63
C GLY A 89 -3.34 -12.97 -8.67
N ASN A 90 -2.80 -13.37 -9.83
CA ASN A 90 -2.63 -12.51 -11.02
C ASN A 90 -3.88 -12.50 -11.95
N SER A 91 -5.03 -12.96 -11.46
CA SER A 91 -6.30 -13.02 -12.20
C SER A 91 -7.50 -12.92 -11.23
N TRP A 92 -8.34 -11.91 -11.46
CA TRP A 92 -9.32 -11.36 -10.53
C TRP A 92 -10.71 -11.98 -10.63
N THR A 93 -11.18 -12.74 -9.63
CA THR A 93 -12.63 -12.97 -9.40
C THR A 93 -12.95 -13.39 -7.96
N ASP A 94 -14.13 -12.97 -7.49
CA ASP A 94 -14.85 -13.44 -6.29
C ASP A 94 -15.01 -14.99 -6.28
N SER A 95 -15.47 -15.71 -5.25
CA SER A 95 -16.46 -15.44 -4.20
C SER A 95 -16.10 -16.21 -2.91
N LYS A 96 -15.00 -15.80 -2.27
CA LYS A 96 -14.88 -15.66 -0.78
C LYS A 96 -13.77 -14.69 -0.34
N GLY A 97 -12.71 -14.48 -1.13
CA GLY A 97 -11.54 -13.72 -0.69
C GLY A 97 -10.41 -13.71 -1.73
N LEU A 98 -10.40 -12.68 -2.59
CA LEU A 98 -9.24 -12.20 -3.32
C LEU A 98 -9.27 -10.67 -3.31
N ILE A 99 -8.11 -10.04 -3.12
CA ILE A 99 -7.99 -8.62 -2.81
C ILE A 99 -7.59 -7.83 -4.06
N ALA A 100 -8.55 -7.12 -4.69
CA ALA A 100 -8.36 -6.36 -5.93
C ALA A 100 -7.15 -5.41 -5.90
N TRP A 101 -6.14 -5.69 -6.73
CA TRP A 101 -5.10 -4.72 -7.06
C TRP A 101 -5.69 -3.74 -8.07
N ASP A 102 -5.85 -2.50 -7.65
CA ASP A 102 -6.08 -1.40 -8.57
C ASP A 102 -4.75 -1.03 -9.21
N LEU A 103 -4.72 -1.12 -10.53
CA LEU A 103 -3.57 -0.70 -11.33
C LEU A 103 -3.65 0.81 -11.54
N TYR A 104 -2.53 1.50 -11.31
CA TYR A 104 -2.40 2.95 -11.45
C TYR A 104 -3.48 3.72 -10.67
N PRO A 105 -3.55 3.56 -9.33
CA PRO A 105 -4.57 4.21 -8.50
C PRO A 105 -4.47 5.74 -8.64
N ALA A 106 -5.44 6.33 -9.34
CA ALA A 106 -5.38 7.74 -9.76
C ALA A 106 -5.32 8.71 -8.56
N ASP A 107 -6.06 8.41 -7.49
CA ASP A 107 -6.11 9.27 -6.30
C ASP A 107 -4.75 9.33 -5.58
N LEU A 108 -4.05 8.20 -5.45
CA LEU A 108 -2.71 8.16 -4.83
C LEU A 108 -1.68 8.88 -5.71
N ASN A 109 -1.75 8.68 -7.02
CA ASN A 109 -0.84 9.35 -7.95
C ASN A 109 -1.08 10.87 -8.01
N LEU A 110 -2.34 11.30 -7.93
CA LEU A 110 -2.71 12.72 -7.83
C LEU A 110 -2.20 13.33 -6.52
N TRP A 111 -2.25 12.58 -5.41
CA TRP A 111 -1.70 13.00 -4.13
C TRP A 111 -0.18 13.16 -4.19
N ILE A 112 0.54 12.24 -4.83
CA ILE A 112 2.00 12.37 -5.08
C ILE A 112 2.29 13.62 -5.90
N GLU A 113 1.55 13.83 -7.00
CA GLU A 113 1.77 14.95 -7.93
C GLU A 113 1.56 16.32 -7.28
N LYS A 114 0.50 16.46 -6.49
CA LYS A 114 0.14 17.74 -5.83
C LYS A 114 1.07 18.11 -4.67
N GLY A 115 2.04 17.26 -4.36
CA GLY A 115 2.85 17.34 -3.17
C GLY A 115 2.10 16.66 -2.04
N SER A 116 2.57 15.47 -1.69
CA SER A 116 2.27 14.82 -0.41
C SER A 116 2.26 15.91 0.67
N PRO A 117 1.13 16.21 1.33
CA PRO A 117 1.22 16.85 2.63
C PRO A 117 2.18 15.97 3.43
N ASP A 118 3.20 16.60 3.96
CA ASP A 118 4.23 15.97 4.76
C ASP A 118 3.58 14.99 5.77
N PRO A 119 4.04 13.73 5.91
CA PRO A 119 3.51 12.81 6.93
C PRO A 119 3.65 13.35 8.36
N TYR A 120 4.38 14.46 8.58
CA TYR A 120 4.56 15.11 9.87
C TYR A 120 3.94 16.51 10.00
N SER A 121 3.08 16.96 9.07
CA SER A 121 2.36 18.23 9.24
C SER A 121 0.89 18.02 9.62
N LEU A 122 0.67 17.64 10.88
CA LEU A 122 -0.56 17.90 11.65
C LEU A 122 -0.20 18.63 12.94
#